data_AF-A0A2W4Q7J2-F1
#
_entry.id   AF-A0A2W4Q7J2-F1
#
_cell.length_a   1.000
_cell.length_b   1.000
_cell.length_c   1.000
_cell.angle_alpha   90.00
_cell.angle_beta   90.00
_cell.angle_gamma   90.00
#
_symmetry.space_group_name_H-M   'P 1'
#
loop_
_entity.id
_entity.type
_entity.pdbx_description
1 polymer ?
#
loop_
_entity_poly.entity_id
_entity_poly.type
_entity_poly.pdbx_seq_one_letter_code
_entity_poly.pdbx_strand_id
1 'polypeptide(L)'
;LAASTFLQMAVKPDIVHVVGHTEYHHAATAEDVIEACQVVTGAIQLALQGLPDMTQDEAVQARKEELVREAKLLLEAIADLAPPDVADPLTHAPTLAAAVRAGLLDAPHLMGNPAARGQVAVSFADGACRAVDRRTGRVLTEAERIALLLAKEIV
;
A
#
# COMPACT_ATOMS: atom_id res chain seq x y z
N LEU A 1 -6.82 17.72 1.22
CA LEU A 1 -7.24 17.60 2.63
C LEU A 1 -8.73 17.26 2.78
N ALA A 2 -9.66 18.22 2.68
CA ALA A 2 -11.09 17.97 2.96
C ALA A 2 -11.71 16.86 2.10
N ALA A 3 -11.53 16.92 0.78
CA ALA A 3 -12.09 15.93 -0.15
C ALA A 3 -11.52 14.52 0.09
N SER A 4 -10.21 14.41 0.35
CA SER A 4 -9.57 13.13 0.65
C SER A 4 -10.07 12.55 1.98
N THR A 5 -10.23 13.37 3.02
CA THR A 5 -10.83 12.96 4.29
C THR A 5 -12.27 12.50 4.09
N PHE A 6 -13.07 13.27 3.36
CA PHE A 6 -14.47 12.94 3.10
C PHE A 6 -14.61 11.60 2.39
N LEU A 7 -13.78 11.33 1.38
CA LEU A 7 -13.75 10.04 0.70
C LEU A 7 -13.29 8.89 1.62
N GLN A 8 -12.27 9.11 2.45
CA GLN A 8 -11.79 8.11 3.41
C GLN A 8 -12.88 7.67 4.40
N MET A 9 -13.83 8.54 4.73
CA MET A 9 -14.94 8.16 5.62
C MET A 9 -15.82 7.03 5.05
N ALA A 10 -15.78 6.77 3.73
CA ALA A 10 -16.46 5.64 3.11
C ALA A 10 -16.00 4.28 3.67
N VAL A 11 -14.74 4.16 4.14
CA VAL A 11 -14.21 2.93 4.76
C VAL A 11 -14.30 2.91 6.27
N LYS A 12 -14.95 3.91 6.89
CA LYS A 12 -15.20 4.00 8.35
C LYS A 12 -13.92 3.84 9.19
N PRO A 13 -12.89 4.69 8.98
CA PRO A 13 -11.62 4.56 9.68
C PRO A 13 -11.75 4.90 11.18
N ASP A 14 -11.02 4.18 12.03
CA ASP A 14 -10.90 4.49 13.46
C ASP A 14 -9.97 5.69 13.72
N ILE A 15 -9.00 5.92 12.83
CA ILE A 15 -7.99 6.98 12.94
C ILE A 15 -7.85 7.66 11.58
N VAL A 16 -7.85 9.01 11.59
CA VAL A 16 -7.64 9.83 10.40
C VAL A 16 -6.34 10.59 10.54
N HIS A 17 -5.45 10.48 9.55
CA HIS A 17 -4.25 11.29 9.46
C HIS A 17 -4.57 12.66 8.84
N VAL A 18 -4.23 13.74 9.55
CA VAL A 18 -4.42 15.11 9.08
C VAL A 18 -3.15 15.60 8.40
N VAL A 19 -3.25 15.92 7.11
CA VAL A 19 -2.18 16.56 6.35
C VAL A 19 -2.42 18.07 6.33
N GLY A 20 -1.38 18.86 6.62
CA GLY A 20 -1.47 20.32 6.53
C GLY A 20 -1.80 20.77 5.11
N HIS A 21 -2.72 21.73 4.96
CA HIS A 21 -3.01 22.31 3.64
C HIS A 21 -1.77 23.04 3.04
N THR A 22 -0.76 23.29 3.88
CA THR A 22 0.52 23.90 3.58
C THR A 22 1.61 22.93 3.11
N GLU A 23 1.34 21.61 3.05
CA GLU A 23 2.33 20.54 2.79
C GLU A 23 3.26 20.83 1.59
N TYR A 24 2.71 21.37 0.51
CA TYR A 24 3.49 21.65 -0.71
C TYR A 24 4.28 22.96 -0.66
N HIS A 25 3.99 23.84 0.30
CA HIS A 25 4.51 25.20 0.34
C HIS A 25 5.55 25.38 1.45
N HIS A 26 5.23 25.00 2.68
CA HIS A 26 6.11 25.21 3.83
C HIS A 26 5.82 24.22 4.98
N ALA A 27 6.76 24.15 5.92
CA ALA A 27 6.55 23.40 7.16
C ALA A 27 5.37 24.01 7.93
N ALA A 28 4.42 23.15 8.31
CA ALA A 28 3.22 23.58 9.01
C ALA A 28 3.55 24.22 10.36
N THR A 29 3.01 25.41 10.58
CA THR A 29 3.01 26.09 11.88
C THR A 29 1.91 25.52 12.79
N ALA A 30 1.87 25.96 14.04
CA ALA A 30 0.81 25.54 14.97
C ALA A 30 -0.58 25.96 14.45
N GLU A 31 -0.66 27.17 13.89
CA GLU A 31 -1.87 27.73 13.32
C GLU A 31 -2.37 26.92 12.12
N ASP A 32 -1.47 26.54 11.21
CA ASP A 32 -1.83 25.71 10.04
C ASP A 32 -2.38 24.34 10.44
N VAL A 33 -1.81 23.74 11.49
CA VAL A 33 -2.26 22.46 12.02
C VAL A 33 -3.65 22.58 12.64
N ILE A 34 -3.89 23.62 13.45
CA ILE A 34 -5.21 23.87 14.05
C ILE A 34 -6.26 24.05 12.95
N GLU A 35 -5.96 24.86 11.93
CA GLU A 35 -6.88 25.08 10.80
C GLU A 35 -7.14 23.79 10.01
N ALA A 36 -6.09 23.01 9.70
CA ALA A 36 -6.23 21.73 9.03
C ALA A 36 -7.13 20.76 9.82
N CYS A 37 -6.98 20.71 11.14
CA CYS A 37 -7.83 19.92 12.03
C CYS A 37 -9.29 20.37 12.00
N GLN A 38 -9.56 21.68 11.96
CA GLN A 38 -10.91 22.22 11.83
C GLN A 38 -11.55 21.81 10.49
N VAL A 39 -10.81 21.92 9.39
CA VAL A 39 -11.25 21.49 8.06
C VAL A 39 -11.55 19.99 8.02
N VAL A 40 -10.66 19.16 8.57
CA VAL A 40 -10.86 17.70 8.65
C VAL A 40 -12.07 17.35 9.50
N THR A 41 -12.25 18.02 10.65
CA THR A 41 -13.41 17.81 11.52
C THR A 41 -14.71 18.11 10.78
N GLY A 42 -14.77 19.24 10.05
CA GLY A 42 -15.92 19.59 9.23
C GLY A 42 -16.21 18.56 8.13
N ALA A 43 -15.17 18.07 7.45
CA ALA A 43 -15.32 17.03 6.43
C ALA A 43 -15.86 15.71 7.02
N ILE A 44 -15.37 15.30 8.20
CA ILE A 44 -15.87 14.12 8.91
C ILE A 44 -17.34 14.32 9.30
N GLN A 45 -17.68 15.47 9.89
CA GLN A 45 -19.07 15.78 10.29
C GLN A 45 -20.02 15.74 9.08
N LEU A 46 -19.60 16.27 7.93
CA LEU A 46 -20.39 16.22 6.70
C LEU A 46 -20.59 14.77 6.23
N ALA A 47 -19.53 13.96 6.23
CA ALA A 47 -19.63 12.55 5.86
C ALA A 47 -20.58 11.76 6.78
N LEU A 48 -20.58 12.07 8.08
CA LEU A 48 -21.47 11.44 9.05
C LEU A 48 -22.95 11.81 8.87
N GLN A 49 -23.27 12.89 8.15
CA GLN A 49 -24.65 13.20 7.78
C GLN A 49 -25.21 12.25 6.71
N GLY A 50 -24.35 11.47 6.05
CA GLY A 50 -24.71 10.46 5.07
C GLY A 50 -23.86 10.58 3.81
N LEU A 51 -23.38 9.43 3.34
CA LEU A 51 -22.69 9.28 2.06
C LEU A 51 -23.42 8.23 1.21
N PRO A 52 -23.40 8.34 -0.12
CA PRO A 52 -23.63 7.19 -0.97
C PRO A 52 -22.70 6.05 -0.55
N ASP A 53 -23.22 4.83 -0.45
CA ASP A 53 -22.39 3.67 -0.13
C ASP A 53 -21.60 3.24 -1.38
N MET A 54 -20.46 3.92 -1.59
CA MET A 54 -19.52 3.62 -2.67
C MET A 54 -18.90 2.23 -2.54
N THR A 55 -19.02 1.58 -1.38
CA THR A 55 -18.45 0.24 -1.20
C THR A 55 -19.24 -0.82 -1.95
N GLN A 56 -20.50 -0.57 -2.32
CA GLN A 56 -21.31 -1.52 -3.11
C GLN A 56 -21.01 -1.50 -4.62
N ASP A 57 -20.20 -0.55 -5.08
CA ASP A 57 -19.83 -0.46 -6.48
C ASP A 57 -19.04 -1.71 -6.92
N GLU A 58 -19.40 -2.28 -8.07
CA GLU A 58 -18.80 -3.51 -8.59
C GLU A 58 -17.29 -3.37 -8.83
N ALA A 59 -16.82 -2.20 -9.29
CA ALA A 59 -15.40 -1.95 -9.50
C ALA A 59 -14.64 -1.87 -8.17
N VAL A 60 -15.27 -1.32 -7.13
CA VAL A 60 -14.70 -1.26 -5.77
C VAL A 60 -14.60 -2.67 -5.17
N GLN A 61 -15.66 -3.48 -5.29
CA GLN A 61 -15.64 -4.87 -4.80
C GLN A 61 -14.61 -5.72 -5.56
N ALA A 62 -14.57 -5.62 -6.89
CA ALA A 62 -13.59 -6.34 -7.69
C ALA A 62 -12.14 -5.98 -7.30
N ARG A 63 -11.87 -4.68 -7.07
CA ARG A 63 -10.55 -4.22 -6.63
C ARG A 63 -10.21 -4.69 -5.23
N LYS A 64 -11.17 -4.68 -4.30
CA LYS A 64 -10.98 -5.22 -2.94
C LYS A 64 -10.60 -6.70 -3.00
N GLU A 65 -11.34 -7.50 -3.77
CA GLU A 65 -11.04 -8.92 -3.89
C GLU A 65 -9.68 -9.18 -4.55
N GLU A 66 -9.32 -8.40 -5.57
CA GLU A 66 -7.98 -8.43 -6.19
C GLU A 66 -6.89 -8.20 -5.13
N LEU A 67 -6.97 -7.11 -4.37
CA LEU A 67 -6.00 -6.77 -3.33
C LEU A 67 -5.90 -7.85 -2.24
N VAL A 68 -7.04 -8.41 -1.80
CA VAL A 68 -7.06 -9.47 -0.79
C VAL A 68 -6.42 -10.76 -1.32
N ARG A 69 -6.68 -11.12 -2.59
CA ARG A 69 -6.05 -12.29 -3.21
C ARG A 69 -4.55 -12.10 -3.36
N GLU A 70 -4.10 -10.95 -3.87
CA GLU A 70 -2.68 -10.65 -4.05
C GLU A 70 -1.94 -10.63 -2.71
N ALA A 71 -2.51 -10.01 -1.68
CA ALA A 71 -1.92 -10.00 -0.34
C ALA A 71 -1.74 -11.41 0.23
N LYS A 72 -2.71 -12.32 0.02
CA LYS A 72 -2.58 -13.72 0.46
C LYS A 72 -1.45 -14.45 -0.26
N LEU A 73 -1.36 -14.30 -1.58
CA LEU A 73 -0.26 -14.89 -2.36
C LEU A 73 1.11 -14.38 -1.88
N LEU A 74 1.20 -13.08 -1.58
CA LEU A 74 2.42 -12.49 -1.04
C LEU A 74 2.76 -13.05 0.34
N LEU A 75 1.79 -13.17 1.24
CA LEU A 75 1.99 -13.73 2.58
C LEU A 75 2.42 -15.20 2.52
N GLU A 76 1.84 -15.99 1.63
CA GLU A 76 2.22 -17.38 1.37
C GLU A 76 3.68 -17.45 0.87
N ALA A 77 4.04 -16.65 -0.13
CA ALA A 77 5.40 -16.62 -0.66
C ALA A 77 6.44 -16.16 0.38
N ILE A 78 6.07 -15.25 1.29
CA ILE A 78 6.94 -14.85 2.42
C ILE A 78 7.07 -16.01 3.41
N ALA A 79 5.99 -16.72 3.71
CA ALA A 79 6.02 -17.84 4.63
C ALA A 79 6.88 -18.99 4.10
N ASP A 80 6.85 -19.24 2.79
CA ASP A 80 7.64 -20.27 2.11
C ASP A 80 9.16 -20.02 2.16
N LEU A 81 9.60 -18.79 2.48
CA LEU A 81 11.02 -18.50 2.72
C LEU A 81 11.52 -19.00 4.09
N ALA A 82 10.63 -19.34 5.02
CA ALA A 82 11.03 -19.75 6.36
C ALA A 82 11.55 -21.18 6.40
N PRO A 83 12.57 -21.46 7.24
CA PRO A 83 12.97 -22.82 7.58
C PRO A 83 11.81 -23.65 8.17
N PRO A 84 11.79 -24.99 7.99
CA PRO A 84 10.71 -25.85 8.46
C PRO A 84 10.46 -25.85 9.98
N ASP A 85 11.44 -25.44 10.78
CA ASP A 85 11.38 -25.39 12.24
C ASP A 85 10.81 -24.07 12.79
N VAL A 86 10.49 -23.10 11.91
CA VAL A 86 9.88 -21.82 12.30
C VAL A 86 8.38 -21.98 12.51
N ALA A 87 7.92 -21.79 13.75
CA ALA A 87 6.52 -21.94 14.11
C ALA A 87 5.59 -20.90 13.46
N ASP A 88 6.04 -19.64 13.35
CA ASP A 88 5.31 -18.57 12.67
C ASP A 88 6.27 -17.79 11.74
N PRO A 89 6.27 -18.11 10.44
CA PRO A 89 7.09 -17.44 9.44
C PRO A 89 6.87 -15.93 9.35
N LEU A 90 5.66 -15.44 9.63
CA LEU A 90 5.28 -14.04 9.42
C LEU A 90 5.69 -13.12 10.58
N THR A 91 6.16 -13.70 11.68
CA THR A 91 6.76 -12.96 12.81
C THR A 91 8.26 -13.26 12.96
N HIS A 92 8.82 -14.15 12.13
CA HIS A 92 10.22 -14.52 12.17
C HIS A 92 11.11 -13.49 11.46
N ALA A 93 11.89 -12.73 12.24
CA ALA A 93 12.70 -11.62 11.71
C ALA A 93 13.66 -12.00 10.57
N PRO A 94 14.40 -13.14 10.61
CA PRO A 94 15.21 -13.57 9.48
C PRO A 94 14.42 -13.82 8.19
N THR A 95 13.21 -14.39 8.29
CA THR A 95 12.31 -14.62 7.14
C THR A 95 11.85 -13.29 6.54
N LEU A 96 11.39 -12.35 7.37
CA LEU A 96 10.97 -11.02 6.91
C LEU A 96 12.13 -10.26 6.25
N ALA A 97 13.33 -10.35 6.82
CA ALA A 97 14.51 -9.75 6.23
C ALA A 97 14.89 -10.39 4.88
N ALA A 98 14.69 -11.70 4.73
CA ALA A 98 14.87 -12.38 3.44
C ALA A 98 13.84 -11.91 2.41
N ALA A 99 12.57 -11.76 2.79
CA ALA A 99 11.52 -11.23 1.92
C ALA A 99 11.83 -9.82 1.38
N VAL A 100 12.41 -8.96 2.22
CA VAL A 100 12.85 -7.61 1.81
C VAL A 100 14.03 -7.65 0.84
N ARG A 101 15.01 -8.52 1.08
CA ARG A 101 16.18 -8.70 0.18
C ARG A 101 15.78 -9.31 -1.16
N ALA A 102 14.89 -10.30 -1.15
CA ALA A 102 14.34 -10.94 -2.35
C ALA A 102 13.45 -9.98 -3.16
N GLY A 103 12.89 -8.95 -2.51
CA GLY A 103 11.98 -7.97 -3.11
C GLY A 103 10.51 -8.39 -3.11
N LEU A 104 10.15 -9.42 -2.32
CA LEU A 104 8.75 -9.73 -2.05
C LEU A 104 8.09 -8.56 -1.30
N LEU A 105 8.79 -8.03 -0.28
CA LEU A 105 8.48 -6.78 0.40
C LEU A 105 9.40 -5.68 -0.14
N ASP A 106 8.89 -4.86 -1.06
CA ASP A 106 9.70 -3.84 -1.74
C ASP A 106 8.91 -2.54 -1.94
N ALA A 107 9.64 -1.43 -2.14
CA ALA A 107 9.06 -0.13 -2.49
C ALA A 107 9.99 0.65 -3.43
N PRO A 108 9.45 1.45 -4.37
CA PRO A 108 10.26 2.13 -5.39
C PRO A 108 11.40 3.00 -4.83
N HIS A 109 11.19 3.61 -3.66
CA HIS A 109 12.15 4.49 -3.02
C HIS A 109 13.15 3.78 -2.10
N LEU A 110 13.14 2.44 -2.06
CA LEU A 110 14.20 1.65 -1.42
C LEU A 110 15.43 1.46 -2.33
N MET A 111 15.39 1.97 -3.56
CA MET A 111 16.51 1.91 -4.49
C MET A 111 17.79 2.48 -3.86
N GLY A 112 18.86 1.68 -3.85
CA GLY A 112 20.15 2.05 -3.26
C GLY A 112 20.28 1.73 -1.76
N ASN A 113 19.24 1.21 -1.11
CA ASN A 113 19.34 0.68 0.25
C ASN A 113 19.98 -0.71 0.22
N PRO A 114 21.12 -0.94 0.89
CA PRO A 114 21.80 -2.25 0.88
C PRO A 114 20.98 -3.38 1.53
N ALA A 115 19.97 -3.05 2.34
CA ALA A 115 19.12 -4.03 3.01
C ALA A 115 17.89 -4.44 2.19
N ALA A 116 17.59 -3.78 1.08
CA ALA A 116 16.37 -3.98 0.29
C ALA A 116 16.65 -4.06 -1.21
N ARG A 117 15.76 -4.73 -1.95
CA ARG A 117 15.90 -4.84 -3.40
C ARG A 117 15.72 -3.50 -4.11
N GLY A 118 14.68 -2.73 -3.75
CA GLY A 118 14.41 -1.39 -4.29
C GLY A 118 14.20 -1.36 -5.80
N GLN A 119 13.72 -2.45 -6.40
CA GLN A 119 13.60 -2.62 -7.85
C GLN A 119 12.16 -2.71 -8.34
N VAL A 120 11.18 -2.81 -7.44
CA VAL A 120 9.77 -2.77 -7.81
C VAL A 120 9.48 -1.50 -8.60
N ALA A 121 8.89 -1.68 -9.79
CA ALA A 121 8.40 -0.60 -10.62
C ALA A 121 6.88 -0.58 -10.52
N VAL A 122 6.32 0.62 -10.38
CA VAL A 122 4.88 0.84 -10.30
C VAL A 122 4.44 1.89 -11.30
N SER A 123 3.19 1.78 -11.75
CA SER A 123 2.52 2.78 -12.58
C SER A 123 1.08 2.96 -12.12
N PHE A 124 0.53 4.14 -12.37
CA PHE A 124 -0.89 4.40 -12.13
C PHE A 124 -1.69 4.06 -13.39
N ALA A 125 -2.62 3.11 -13.28
CA ALA A 125 -3.56 2.74 -14.33
C ALA A 125 -4.92 2.42 -13.70
N ASP A 126 -6.00 2.89 -14.33
CA ASP A 126 -7.38 2.70 -13.89
C ASP A 126 -7.63 3.15 -12.43
N GLY A 127 -6.99 4.26 -12.03
CA GLY A 127 -7.09 4.79 -10.67
C GLY A 127 -6.35 3.96 -9.60
N ALA A 128 -5.56 2.96 -9.99
CA ALA A 128 -4.82 2.10 -9.08
C ALA A 128 -3.31 2.19 -9.31
N CYS A 129 -2.54 2.15 -8.21
CA CYS A 129 -1.09 1.89 -8.27
C CYS A 129 -0.87 0.39 -8.52
N ARG A 130 -0.21 0.05 -9.64
CA ARG A 130 -0.02 -1.32 -10.10
C ARG A 130 1.46 -1.63 -10.31
N ALA A 131 1.89 -2.84 -9.94
CA ALA A 131 3.22 -3.32 -10.27
C ALA A 131 3.36 -3.50 -11.79
N VAL A 132 4.50 -3.09 -12.36
CA VAL A 132 4.77 -3.19 -13.79
C VAL A 132 6.13 -3.81 -14.05
N ASP A 133 6.26 -4.50 -15.17
CA ASP A 133 7.56 -4.87 -15.70
C ASP A 133 8.29 -3.61 -16.18
N ARG A 134 9.45 -3.34 -15.60
CA ARG A 134 10.20 -2.09 -15.84
C ARG A 134 10.64 -1.92 -17.30
N ARG A 135 10.76 -2.99 -18.08
CA ARG A 135 11.23 -2.94 -19.48
C ARG A 135 10.09 -2.70 -20.44
N THR A 136 8.95 -3.35 -20.21
CA THR A 136 7.80 -3.37 -21.13
C THR A 136 6.69 -2.41 -20.71
N GLY A 137 6.67 -1.97 -19.45
CA GLY A 137 5.58 -1.20 -18.86
C GLY A 137 4.30 -2.01 -18.63
N ARG A 138 4.32 -3.32 -18.90
CA ARG A 138 3.15 -4.19 -18.74
C ARG A 138 2.84 -4.37 -17.26
N VAL A 139 1.57 -4.26 -16.89
CA VAL A 139 1.07 -4.61 -15.55
C VAL A 139 1.37 -6.09 -15.26
N LEU A 140 1.92 -6.33 -14.08
CA LEU A 140 2.16 -7.65 -13.53
C LEU A 140 1.09 -7.98 -12.51
N THR A 141 0.56 -9.20 -12.58
CA THR A 141 -0.14 -9.81 -11.45
C THR A 141 0.85 -10.14 -10.34
N GLU A 142 0.37 -10.25 -9.11
CA GLU A 142 1.24 -10.62 -7.99
C GLU A 142 1.90 -12.00 -8.17
N ALA A 143 1.19 -12.97 -8.75
CA ALA A 143 1.74 -14.29 -9.06
C ALA A 143 2.91 -14.21 -10.07
N GLU A 144 2.77 -13.42 -11.13
CA GLU A 144 3.86 -13.18 -12.09
C GLU A 144 5.05 -12.48 -11.43
N ARG A 145 4.78 -11.48 -10.58
CA ARG A 145 5.82 -10.74 -9.85
C ARG A 145 6.61 -11.69 -8.95
N ILE A 146 5.94 -12.50 -8.13
CA ILE A 146 6.57 -13.48 -7.23
C ILE A 146 7.41 -14.47 -8.02
N ALA A 147 6.86 -15.06 -9.09
CA ALA A 147 7.59 -16.02 -9.92
C ALA A 147 8.88 -15.43 -10.52
N LEU A 148 8.82 -14.18 -11.00
CA LEU A 148 9.99 -13.47 -11.54
C LEU A 148 11.07 -13.17 -10.50
N LEU A 149 10.68 -12.97 -9.24
CA LEU A 149 11.62 -12.71 -8.15
C LEU A 149 12.30 -14.00 -7.69
N LEU A 150 11.53 -15.06 -7.48
CA LEU A 150 12.04 -16.34 -6.98
C LEU A 150 12.82 -17.12 -8.05
N ALA A 151 12.49 -16.99 -9.33
CA ALA A 151 13.26 -17.61 -10.41
C ALA A 151 14.69 -17.03 -10.55
N LYS A 152 14.93 -15.80 -10.06
CA LYS A 152 16.24 -15.13 -10.14
C LYS A 152 17.19 -15.48 -8.99
N GLU A 153 16.72 -16.17 -7.95
CA GLU A 153 17.55 -16.61 -6.82
C GLU A 153 18.18 -18.00 -7.04
N ILE A 154 17.81 -18.72 -8.12
CA ILE A 154 18.43 -19.99 -8.52
C ILE A 154 19.52 -19.73 -9.59
N VAL A 155 20.52 -18.89 -9.28
CA VAL A 155 21.82 -18.83 -10.00
C VAL A 155 22.92 -18.43 -9.03
#